data_AF-A0A382RFN0-F1
#
_entry.id   AF-A0A382RFN0-F1
#
_cell.length_a   1.000
_cell.length_b   1.000
_cell.length_c   1.000
_cell.angle_alpha   90.00
_cell.angle_beta   90.00
_cell.angle_gamma   90.00
#
_symmetry.space_group_name_H-M   'P 1'
#
loop_
_entity.id
_entity.type
_entity.pdbx_description
1 polymer ?
#
loop_
_entity_poly.entity_id
_entity_poly.type
_entity_poly.pdbx_seq_one_letter_code
_entity_poly.pdbx_strand_id
1 'polypeptide(L)'
;MEEVTKFLDEQAGLVNELDGIIGFAVAVTGEDEITIIGLYESSQNARDAADTVQGIFSDMAPFVASPPDRNVYSGAWFPAK
;
A
#
# COMPACT_ATOMS: atom_id res chain seq x y z
N MET A 1 13.41 -9.15 3.71
CA MET A 1 12.15 -8.86 4.43
C MET A 1 12.27 -7.71 5.43
N GLU A 2 13.21 -7.74 6.38
CA GLU A 2 13.34 -6.67 7.41
C GLU A 2 13.52 -5.26 6.82
N GLU A 3 14.38 -5.10 5.81
CA GLU A 3 14.61 -3.81 5.15
C GLU A 3 13.36 -3.28 4.42
N VAL A 4 12.59 -4.17 3.78
CA VAL A 4 11.35 -3.83 3.08
C VAL A 4 10.27 -3.40 4.06
N THR A 5 10.12 -4.13 5.18
CA THR A 5 9.15 -3.76 6.21
C THR A 5 9.49 -2.44 6.88
N LYS A 6 10.79 -2.16 7.08
CA LYS A 6 11.24 -0.87 7.62
C LYS A 6 10.97 0.28 6.65
N PHE A 7 11.28 0.10 5.36
CA PHE A 7 10.95 1.10 4.34
C PHE A 7 9.44 1.41 4.34
N LEU A 8 8.59 0.38 4.39
CA LEU A 8 7.13 0.55 4.39
C LEU A 8 6.62 1.24 5.66
N ASP A 9 7.24 0.99 6.82
CA ASP A 9 6.94 1.70 8.06
C ASP A 9 7.27 3.21 7.95
N GLU A 10 8.40 3.55 7.33
CA GLU A 10 8.78 4.95 7.07
C GLU A 10 7.80 5.66 6.11
N GLN A 11 7.24 4.94 5.14
CA GLN A 11 6.22 5.45 4.22
C GLN A 11 4.81 5.48 4.82
N ALA A 12 4.56 4.78 5.93
CA ALA A 12 3.23 4.67 6.52
C ALA A 12 2.66 6.05 6.91
N GLY A 13 3.52 6.99 7.35
CA GLY A 13 3.11 8.36 7.61
C GLY A 13 2.51 9.04 6.38
N LEU A 14 3.19 8.95 5.24
CA LEU A 14 2.77 9.54 3.97
C LEU A 14 1.47 8.91 3.44
N VAL A 15 1.31 7.60 3.61
CA VAL A 15 0.08 6.90 3.18
C VAL A 15 -1.11 7.25 4.07
N ASN A 16 -0.89 7.43 5.38
CA ASN A 16 -1.95 7.79 6.33
C ASN A 16 -2.44 9.24 6.17
N GLU A 17 -1.73 10.07 5.42
CA GLU A 17 -2.14 11.45 5.08
C GLU A 17 -2.94 11.53 3.76
N LEU A 18 -3.14 10.42 3.06
CA LEU A 18 -3.90 10.41 1.82
C LEU A 18 -5.40 10.63 2.06
N ASP A 19 -6.01 11.47 1.23
CA ASP A 19 -7.44 11.79 1.31
C ASP A 19 -8.31 10.53 1.27
N GLY A 20 -9.11 10.34 2.32
CA GLY A 20 -10.05 9.22 2.45
C GLY A 20 -9.40 7.87 2.71
N ILE A 21 -8.13 7.81 3.15
CA ILE A 21 -7.53 6.57 3.66
C ILE A 21 -8.20 6.17 4.98
N ILE A 22 -8.63 4.91 5.06
CA ILE A 22 -9.17 4.27 6.27
C ILE A 22 -8.07 3.48 6.99
N GLY A 23 -7.15 2.90 6.22
CA GLY A 23 -6.05 2.13 6.79
C GLY A 23 -5.10 1.58 5.73
N PHE A 24 -3.93 1.18 6.21
CA PHE A 24 -2.86 0.59 5.43
C PHE A 24 -2.39 -0.69 6.10
N ALA A 25 -2.25 -1.76 5.31
CA ALA A 25 -1.74 -3.03 5.79
C ALA A 25 -0.72 -3.61 4.83
N VAL A 26 0.22 -4.38 5.38
CA VAL A 26 1.20 -5.15 4.63
C VAL A 26 1.03 -6.61 5.01
N ALA A 27 0.84 -7.48 4.02
CA ALA A 27 0.73 -8.91 4.20
C ALA A 27 1.93 -9.60 3.54
N VAL A 28 2.49 -10.61 4.21
CA VAL A 28 3.44 -11.54 3.58
C VAL A 28 2.61 -12.62 2.89
N THR A 29 2.65 -12.67 1.55
CA THR A 29 1.80 -13.56 0.73
C THR A 29 2.56 -14.73 0.11
N GLY A 30 3.89 -14.73 0.22
CA GLY A 30 4.77 -15.81 -0.21
C GLY A 30 6.12 -15.76 0.51
N GLU A 31 7.05 -16.64 0.13
CA GLU A 31 8.40 -16.69 0.72
C GLU A 31 9.16 -15.37 0.55
N ASP A 32 9.03 -14.76 -0.63
CA ASP A 32 9.64 -13.47 -0.99
C ASP A 32 8.61 -12.48 -1.59
N GLU A 33 7.34 -12.62 -1.19
CA GLU A 33 6.24 -11.83 -1.74
C GLU A 33 5.50 -11.08 -0.63
N ILE A 34 5.26 -9.79 -0.88
CA ILE A 34 4.41 -8.96 -0.04
C ILE A 34 3.25 -8.38 -0.85
N THR A 35 2.12 -8.20 -0.18
CA THR A 35 0.97 -7.47 -0.70
C THR A 35 0.72 -6.26 0.20
N ILE A 36 0.61 -5.09 -0.43
CA ILE A 36 0.25 -3.84 0.22
C ILE A 36 -1.25 -3.60 0.00
N ILE A 37 -1.98 -3.32 1.07
CA ILE A 37 -3.43 -3.12 1.07
C ILE A 37 -3.72 -1.71 1.59
N GLY A 38 -4.14 -0.82 0.70
CA GLY A 38 -4.71 0.48 1.04
C GLY A 38 -6.22 0.42 1.06
N LEU A 39 -6.83 0.83 2.17
CA LEU A 39 -8.27 0.88 2.35
C LEU A 39 -8.72 2.32 2.26
N TYR A 40 -9.70 2.61 1.42
CA TYR A 40 -10.17 3.96 1.19
C TYR A 40 -11.71 4.05 1.31
N GLU A 41 -12.21 5.24 1.65
CA GLU A 41 -13.65 5.54 1.73
C GLU A 41 -14.38 5.31 0.40
N SER A 42 -13.68 5.52 -0.72
CA SER A 42 -14.22 5.23 -2.04
C SER A 42 -13.14 4.74 -3.02
N SER A 43 -13.56 4.07 -4.08
CA SER A 43 -12.66 3.74 -5.18
C SER A 43 -12.14 4.98 -5.92
N GLN A 44 -12.76 6.15 -5.76
CA GLN A 44 -12.23 7.40 -6.33
C GLN A 44 -11.01 7.87 -5.52
N ASN A 45 -11.10 7.87 -4.19
CA ASN A 45 -9.96 8.19 -3.31
C ASN A 45 -8.73 7.29 -3.62
N ALA A 46 -8.95 5.99 -3.82
CA ALA A 46 -7.88 5.06 -4.19
C ALA A 46 -7.24 5.35 -5.56
N ARG A 47 -8.01 5.94 -6.50
CA ARG A 47 -7.50 6.35 -7.82
C ARG A 47 -6.76 7.68 -7.73
N ASP A 48 -7.28 8.64 -6.96
CA ASP A 48 -6.64 9.95 -6.77
C ASP A 48 -5.30 9.83 -6.05
N ALA A 49 -5.16 8.85 -5.15
CA ALA A 49 -3.89 8.51 -4.50
C ALA A 49 -2.85 7.84 -5.43
N ALA A 50 -3.19 7.52 -6.69
CA ALA A 50 -2.35 6.68 -7.55
C ALA A 50 -0.96 7.25 -7.81
N ASP A 51 -0.82 8.57 -7.95
CA ASP A 51 0.47 9.21 -8.23
C ASP A 51 1.40 9.11 -7.02
N THR A 52 0.89 9.41 -5.83
CA THR A 52 1.64 9.25 -4.58
C THR A 52 2.07 7.81 -4.35
N VAL A 53 1.16 6.85 -4.55
CA VAL A 53 1.45 5.42 -4.41
C VAL A 53 2.47 4.94 -5.45
N GLN A 54 2.41 5.44 -6.69
CA GLN A 54 3.43 5.15 -7.71
C GLN A 54 4.80 5.73 -7.35
N GLY A 55 4.85 6.90 -6.70
CA GLY A 55 6.07 7.47 -6.14
C GLY A 55 6.71 6.51 -5.13
N ILE A 56 5.94 6.06 -4.14
CA ILE A 56 6.40 5.08 -3.15
C ILE A 56 6.93 3.80 -3.83
N PHE A 57 6.19 3.26 -4.81
CA PHE A 57 6.62 2.05 -5.51
C PHE A 57 7.89 2.25 -6.34
N SER A 58 8.12 3.45 -6.85
CA SER A 58 9.37 3.79 -7.55
C SER A 58 10.55 3.76 -6.58
N ASP A 59 10.37 4.29 -5.37
CA ASP A 59 11.38 4.25 -4.30
C ASP A 59 11.61 2.83 -3.76
N MET A 60 10.62 1.94 -3.93
CA MET A 60 10.75 0.51 -3.62
C MET A 60 11.57 -0.29 -4.64
N ALA A 61 11.83 0.25 -5.84
CA ALA A 61 12.48 -0.48 -6.93
C ALA A 61 13.78 -1.23 -6.54
N PRO A 62 14.67 -0.71 -5.67
CA PRO A 62 15.87 -1.42 -5.25
C PRO A 62 15.61 -2.71 -4.45
N PHE A 63 14.41 -2.86 -3.89
CA PHE A 63 14.05 -3.96 -3.00
C PHE A 63 13.19 -5.05 -3.65
N VAL A 64 12.74 -4.85 -4.89
CA VAL A 64 11.81 -5.74 -5.58
C VAL A 64 12.41 -6.26 -6.89
N ALA A 65 12.11 -7.51 -7.23
CA ALA A 65 12.61 -8.13 -8.46
C ALA A 65 11.89 -7.61 -9.73
N SER A 66 10.68 -7.07 -9.57
CA SER A 66 9.85 -6.54 -10.65
C SER A 66 8.91 -5.45 -10.13
N PRO A 67 8.35 -4.59 -11.01
CA PRO A 67 7.28 -3.69 -10.62
C PRO A 67 6.09 -4.44 -10.01
N PRO A 68 5.39 -3.86 -9.02
CA PRO A 68 4.24 -4.49 -8.40
C PRO A 68 3.00 -4.46 -9.31
N ASP A 69 2.17 -5.50 -9.21
CA ASP A 69 0.82 -5.49 -9.78
C ASP A 69 -0.10 -4.61 -8.93
N ARG A 70 -0.64 -3.53 -9.52
CA ARG A 70 -1.55 -2.61 -8.82
C ARG A 70 -2.96 -2.70 -9.37
N ASN A 71 -3.92 -2.98 -8.50
CA ASN A 71 -5.34 -3.04 -8.83
C ASN A 71 -6.20 -2.33 -7.78
N VAL A 72 -7.37 -1.82 -8.19
CA VAL A 72 -8.36 -1.19 -7.30
C VAL A 72 -9.67 -1.98 -7.37
N TYR A 73 -10.12 -2.47 -6.21
CA TYR A 73 -11.34 -3.27 -6.08
C TYR A 73 -12.32 -2.61 -5.11
N SER A 74 -13.62 -2.84 -5.33
CA SER A 74 -14.65 -2.49 -4.34
C SER A 74 -14.74 -3.61 -3.29
N GLY A 75 -14.95 -3.24 -2.02
CA GLY A 75 -15.05 -4.19 -0.92
C GLY A 75 -15.66 -3.57 0.33
N ALA A 76 -15.86 -4.39 1.36
CA ALA A 76 -16.30 -3.94 2.68
C ALA A 76 -15.16 -4.10 3.69
N TRP A 77 -14.92 -3.07 4.49
CA TRP A 77 -13.96 -3.11 5.58
C TRP A 77 -14.67 -3.34 6.92
N PHE A 78 -14.17 -4.29 7.71
CA PHE A 78 -14.72 -4.61 9.03
C PHE A 78 -13.63 -4.35 10.08
N PRO A 79 -13.66 -3.20 10.78
CA PRO A 79 -12.65 -2.88 11.79
C PRO A 79 -12.71 -3.87 12.96
N ALA A 80 -11.55 -4.11 13.60
CA ALA A 80 -11.50 -4.83 14.86
C ALA A 80 -12.33 -4.09 15.92
N LYS A 81 -12.96 -4.86 16.83
CA LYS A 81 -13.69 -4.30 17.97
C LYS A 81 -12.76 -3.87 19.09
#